data_AF-A0A959QT90-F1
#
_entry.id   AF-A0A959QT90-F1
#
_cell.length_a   1.000
_cell.length_b   1.000
_cell.length_c   1.000
_cell.angle_alpha   90.00
_cell.angle_beta   90.00
_cell.angle_gamma   90.00
#
_symmetry.space_group_name_H-M   'P 1'
#
loop_
_entity.id
_entity.type
_entity.pdbx_description
1 polymer ?
#
loop_
_entity_poly.entity_id
_entity_poly.type
_entity_poly.pdbx_seq_one_letter_code
_entity_poly.pdbx_strand_id
1 'polypeptide(L)' 'MSRKSNINIQVELDEDKMPERIDWNAPDGGIDGLQEAKAILLGLWDGQEKSALRIDLWTKKMMVDEMNDFFYQT' A
#
# COMPACT_ATOMS: atom_id res chain seq x y z
N MET A 1 -3.37 -26.58 -11.68
CA MET A 1 -3.38 -26.24 -10.23
C MET A 1 -3.48 -24.73 -10.10
N SER A 2 -4.35 -24.21 -9.24
CA SER A 2 -4.37 -22.77 -8.94
C SER A 2 -3.26 -22.45 -7.94
N ARG A 3 -2.34 -21.55 -8.30
CA ARG A 3 -1.37 -21.01 -7.34
C ARG A 3 -2.02 -19.87 -6.58
N LYS A 4 -2.01 -19.94 -5.26
CA LYS A 4 -2.40 -18.83 -4.39
C LYS A 4 -1.14 -18.10 -3.97
N SER A 5 -1.22 -16.79 -3.91
CA SER A 5 -0.15 -15.93 -3.42
C SER A 5 -0.76 -14.82 -2.56
N ASN A 6 -0.03 -14.42 -1.53
CA ASN A 6 -0.45 -13.38 -0.60
C ASN A 6 0.44 -12.15 -0.77
N ILE A 7 -0.20 -10.98 -0.77
CA ILE A 7 0.42 -9.69 -0.57
C ILE A 7 -0.07 -9.22 0.80
N ASN A 8 0.84 -8.93 1.73
CA ASN A 8 0.49 -8.45 3.06
C ASN A 8 0.92 -6.99 3.20
N ILE A 9 0.02 -6.15 3.71
CA ILE A 9 0.26 -4.74 4.01
C ILE A 9 -0.10 -4.53 5.47
N GLN A 10 0.85 -4.02 6.25
CA GLN A 10 0.69 -3.67 7.66
C GLN A 10 0.81 -2.16 7.79
N VAL A 11 -0.16 -1.55 8.46
CA VAL A 11 -0.20 -0.10 8.70
C VAL A 11 -0.22 0.11 10.21
N GLU A 12 0.84 0.71 10.73
CA GLU A 12 0.93 1.18 12.11
C GLU A 12 0.37 2.60 12.18
N LEU A 13 -0.53 2.83 13.13
CA LEU A 13 -1.17 4.12 13.35
C LEU A 13 -0.67 4.72 14.66
N ASP A 14 -0.53 6.04 14.68
CA ASP A 14 -0.27 6.78 15.92
C ASP A 14 -1.54 7.00 16.77
N GLU A 15 -1.40 7.74 17.87
CA GLU A 15 -2.49 8.07 18.80
C GLU A 15 -3.65 8.82 18.13
N ASP A 16 -3.37 9.59 17.07
CA ASP A 16 -4.37 10.34 16.29
C ASP A 16 -4.94 9.51 15.13
N LYS A 17 -4.63 8.21 15.07
CA LYS A 17 -5.01 7.27 14.00
C LYS A 17 -4.42 7.63 12.63
N MET A 18 -3.30 8.33 12.60
CA MET A 18 -2.59 8.65 11.35
C MET A 18 -1.54 7.58 11.04
N PRO A 19 -1.37 7.19 9.77
CA PRO A 19 -0.32 6.25 9.38
C PRO A 19 1.08 6.75 9.76
N GLU A 20 1.75 6.02 10.65
CA GLU A 20 3.13 6.29 11.06
C GLU A 20 4.11 5.44 10.25
N ARG A 21 3.78 4.15 10.04
CA ARG A 21 4.61 3.19 9.34
C ARG A 21 3.78 2.28 8.46
N ILE A 22 4.28 1.99 7.26
CA ILE A 22 3.69 1.02 6.34
C ILE A 22 4.78 -0.01 6.04
N ASP A 23 4.51 -1.28 6.35
CA ASP A 23 5.37 -2.39 5.96
C ASP A 23 4.59 -3.34 5.05
N TRP A 24 5.25 -3.90 4.04
CA TRP A 24 4.60 -4.83 3.13
C TRP A 24 5.52 -5.98 2.73
N ASN A 25 4.92 -7.09 2.28
CA ASN A 25 5.66 -8.17 1.64
C ASN A 25 4.83 -8.90 0.58
N ALA A 26 5.53 -9.57 -0.33
CA ALA A 26 4.95 -10.41 -1.37
C ALA A 26 5.96 -11.53 -1.73
N PRO A 27 6.05 -12.60 -0.93
CA PRO A 27 7.11 -13.61 -1.06
C PRO A 27 7.15 -14.27 -2.45
N ASP A 28 5.99 -14.61 -3.02
CA ASP A 28 5.94 -15.18 -4.38
C ASP A 28 6.31 -14.19 -5.50
N GLY A 29 6.27 -12.89 -5.19
CA GLY A 29 6.71 -11.80 -6.08
C GLY A 29 8.19 -11.44 -5.91
N GLY A 30 8.94 -12.15 -5.06
CA GLY A 30 10.36 -11.90 -4.80
C GLY A 30 10.62 -10.82 -3.74
N ILE A 31 9.59 -10.40 -3.00
CA ILE A 31 9.73 -9.49 -1.86
C ILE A 31 9.65 -10.35 -0.59
N ASP A 32 10.80 -10.90 -0.22
CA ASP A 32 10.96 -11.68 1.00
C ASP A 32 11.19 -10.77 2.21
N GLY A 33 10.51 -11.08 3.33
CA GLY A 33 10.55 -10.25 4.54
C GLY A 33 9.71 -8.98 4.45
N LEU A 34 9.47 -8.32 5.58
CA LEU A 34 8.75 -7.05 5.62
C LEU A 34 9.66 -5.91 5.13
N GLN A 35 9.20 -5.17 4.14
CA GLN A 35 9.85 -3.97 3.63
C GLN A 35 9.05 -2.72 4.00
N GLU A 36 9.73 -1.68 4.46
CA GLU A 36 9.11 -0.40 4.78
C GLU A 36 8.78 0.37 3.49
N ALA A 37 7.58 0.94 3.43
CA ALA A 37 7.13 1.84 2.38
C ALA A 37 6.70 3.17 2.98
N LYS A 38 6.92 4.26 2.23
CA LYS A 38 6.45 5.59 2.64
C LYS A 38 4.99 5.86 2.25
N ALA A 39 4.49 5.16 1.23
CA ALA A 39 3.12 5.29 0.74
C ALA A 39 2.67 4.05 -0.02
N ILE A 40 1.35 3.90 -0.16
CA ILE A 40 0.70 2.89 -1.00
C ILE A 40 -0.56 3.48 -1.63
N LEU A 41 -0.77 3.20 -2.92
CA LEU A 41 -2.05 3.35 -3.60
C LEU A 41 -2.53 1.95 -3.97
N LEU A 42 -3.67 1.53 -3.43
CA LEU A 42 -4.27 0.24 -3.73
C LEU A 42 -5.63 0.45 -4.37
N GLY A 43 -5.75 0.05 -5.64
CA GLY A 43 -7.01 -0.01 -6.37
C GLY A 43 -7.48 -1.46 -6.51
N LEU A 44 -8.74 -1.71 -6.15
CA LEU A 44 -9.41 -2.99 -6.36
C LEU A 44 -10.65 -2.75 -7.24
N TRP A 45 -10.82 -3.58 -8.27
CA TRP A 45 -12.01 -3.54 -9.12
C TRP A 45 -12.99 -4.63 -8.70
N ASP A 46 -14.18 -4.23 -8.28
CA ASP A 46 -15.28 -5.16 -8.04
C ASP A 46 -16.10 -5.33 -9.33
N GLY A 47 -16.00 -6.52 -9.94
CA GLY A 47 -16.73 -6.83 -11.17
C GLY A 47 -18.24 -7.01 -10.99
N GLN A 48 -18.71 -7.30 -9.77
CA GLN A 48 -20.14 -7.45 -9.47
C GLN A 48 -20.80 -6.08 -9.32
N GLU A 49 -20.19 -5.21 -8.51
CA GLU A 49 -20.71 -3.85 -8.28
C GLU A 49 -20.31 -2.87 -9.40
N LYS A 50 -19.37 -3.26 -10.27
CA LYS A 50 -18.75 -2.41 -11.31
C LYS A 50 -18.20 -1.12 -10.73
N SER A 51 -17.56 -1.23 -9.57
CA SER A 51 -17.03 -0.12 -8.79
C SER A 51 -15.53 -0.33 -8.52
N ALA A 52 -14.81 0.78 -8.36
CA ALA A 52 -13.43 0.76 -7.90
C ALA A 52 -13.39 1.09 -6.41
N LEU A 53 -12.80 0.20 -5.61
CA LEU A 53 -12.42 0.48 -4.23
C LEU A 53 -10.97 0.97 -4.23
N ARG A 54 -10.71 2.04 -3.48
CA ARG A 54 -9.39 2.67 -3.43
C ARG A 54 -8.97 2.93 -1.99
N ILE A 55 -7.74 2.60 -1.68
CA ILE A 55 -7.06 2.95 -0.43
C ILE A 55 -5.81 3.72 -0.81
N ASP A 56 -5.75 4.99 -0.41
CA ASP A 56 -4.58 5.84 -0.57
C ASP A 56 -4.03 6.16 0.82
N LEU A 57 -2.81 5.75 1.10
CA LEU A 57 -2.16 5.98 2.38
C LEU A 57 -0.73 6.48 2.16
N TRP A 58 -0.32 7.45 2.96
CA TRP A 58 1.06 7.93 3.05
C TRP A 58 1.42 8.17 4.51
N THR A 59 2.68 7.95 4.87
CA THR A 59 3.17 8.25 6.23
C THR A 59 3.45 9.74 6.39
N LYS A 60 3.42 10.24 7.63
CA LYS A 60 3.81 11.63 7.95
C LYS A 60 5.24 11.99 7.54
N LYS A 61 6.10 11.00 7.31
CA LYS A 61 7.52 11.18 6.95
C LYS A 61 7.75 11.38 5.45
N MET A 62 6.72 11.18 4.63
CA MET A 62 6.80 11.42 3.19
C MET A 62 6.90 12.94 2.93
N MET A 63 7.94 13.37 2.22
CA MET A 63 8.07 14.79 1.86
C MET A 63 7.06 15.16 0.76
N VAL A 64 6.66 16.44 0.70
CA VAL A 64 5.69 16.93 -0.30
C VAL A 64 6.16 16.68 -1.74
N ASP A 65 7.47 16.81 -1.99
CA ASP A 65 8.05 16.52 -3.30
C ASP A 65 7.93 15.03 -3.65
N GLU A 66 8.17 14.14 -2.68
CA GLU A 66 7.96 12.70 -2.84
C GLU A 66 6.49 12.36 -3.11
N MET A 67 5.54 13.09 -2.49
CA MET A 67 4.10 12.90 -2.74
C MET A 67 3.72 13.28 -4.17
N ASN A 68 4.26 14.39 -4.69
CA ASN A 68 4.01 14.81 -6.06
C ASN A 68 4.55 13.75 -7.04
N ASP A 69 5.80 13.32 -6.86
CA ASP A 69 6.40 12.29 -7.71
C ASP A 69 5.57 11.00 -7.67
N PHE A 70 5.16 10.56 -6.49
CA PHE A 70 4.36 9.34 -6.33
C PHE A 70 3.00 9.43 -7.02
N PHE A 71 2.31 10.56 -6.92
CA PHE A 71 0.97 10.73 -7.51
C PHE A 71 0.99 10.86 -9.05
N TYR A 72 2.04 11.43 -9.63
CA TYR A 72 2.16 11.57 -11.09
C TYR A 72 2.81 10.37 -11.78
N GLN A 73 3.56 9.54 -11.05
CA GLN A 73 4.21 8.33 -11.60
C GLN A 73 3.36 7.06 -11.50
N THR A 74 2.20 7.09 -10.85
CA THR A 74 1.29 5.94 -10.70
C THR A 74 0.15 5.89 -11.71
#